data_AF-A0A2A9DQV2-F1
#
_entry.id   AF-A0A2A9DQV2-F1
#
_cell.length_a   1.000
_cell.length_b   1.000
_cell.length_c   1.000
_cell.angle_alpha   90.00
_cell.angle_beta   90.00
_cell.angle_gamma   90.00
#
_symmetry.space_group_name_H-M   'P 1'
#
loop_
_entity.id
_entity.type
_entity.pdbx_description
1 polymer ?
#
loop_
_entity_poly.entity_id
_entity_poly.type
_entity_poly.pdbx_seq_one_letter_code
_entity_poly.pdbx_strand_id
1 'polypeptide(L)'
;MGLQDWVRGLRAPRIMAVPDSVQELQVSRLDTFNVEGMLGIGLAVSDVPELLRAVSLAGSGPSVRLVCAGARPVTFVFSRDSRQVPALDPNEGWLVPVTAGNAELIAGRVTVEADSWEIPELGIGIVVE
;
A
#
# COMPACT_ATOMS: atom_id res chain seq x y z
N MET A 1 -39.25 -8.85 -9.72
CA MET A 1 -37.79 -8.69 -9.60
C MET A 1 -37.19 -8.89 -10.97
N GLY A 2 -36.84 -7.80 -11.66
CA GLY A 2 -36.39 -7.86 -13.05
C GLY A 2 -34.90 -8.13 -13.16
N LEU A 3 -34.47 -8.74 -14.27
CA LEU A 3 -33.05 -8.95 -14.61
C LEU A 3 -32.22 -7.63 -14.53
N GLN A 4 -32.89 -6.48 -14.73
CA GLN A 4 -32.29 -5.15 -14.64
C GLN A 4 -31.95 -4.72 -13.20
N ASP A 5 -32.68 -5.20 -12.19
CA ASP A 5 -32.36 -4.95 -10.77
C ASP A 5 -31.15 -5.78 -10.32
N TRP A 6 -30.98 -6.98 -10.90
CA TRP A 6 -29.84 -7.86 -10.62
C TRP A 6 -28.51 -7.27 -11.11
N VAL A 7 -28.49 -6.64 -12.29
CA VAL A 7 -27.29 -5.99 -12.84
C VAL A 7 -26.90 -4.72 -12.07
N ARG A 8 -27.86 -4.00 -11.46
CA ARG A 8 -27.58 -2.80 -10.65
C ARG A 8 -26.98 -3.11 -9.26
N GLY A 9 -27.12 -4.34 -8.77
CA GLY A 9 -26.58 -4.79 -7.48
C GLY A 9 -25.11 -5.21 -7.53
N LEU A 10 -24.57 -5.51 -8.71
CA LEU A 10 -23.17 -5.88 -8.91
C LEU A 10 -22.32 -4.61 -9.06
N ARG A 11 -22.21 -3.80 -8.00
CA ARG A 11 -21.09 -2.86 -7.93
C ARG A 11 -19.83 -3.70 -7.80
N ALA A 12 -19.13 -3.90 -8.92
CA ALA A 12 -17.76 -4.42 -8.89
C ALA A 12 -16.98 -3.64 -7.82
N PRO A 13 -16.20 -4.31 -6.96
CA PRO A 13 -15.33 -3.61 -6.02
C PRO A 13 -14.54 -2.58 -6.82
N ARG A 14 -14.51 -1.33 -6.35
CA ARG A 14 -13.81 -0.25 -7.05
C ARG A 14 -12.32 -0.60 -7.07
N ILE A 15 -11.89 -1.24 -8.15
CA ILE A 15 -10.48 -1.50 -8.43
C ILE A 15 -9.76 -0.16 -8.36
N MET A 16 -8.68 -0.13 -7.59
CA MET A 16 -7.87 1.08 -7.47
C MET A 16 -7.31 1.43 -8.85
N ALA A 17 -7.51 2.68 -9.27
CA ALA A 17 -6.90 3.15 -10.49
C ALA A 17 -5.40 3.33 -10.27
N VAL A 18 -4.60 2.93 -11.24
CA VAL A 18 -3.18 3.30 -11.30
C VAL A 18 -3.10 4.83 -11.39
N PRO A 19 -2.29 5.49 -10.54
CA PRO A 19 -2.13 6.94 -10.59
C PRO A 19 -1.39 7.40 -11.86
N ASP A 20 -1.80 8.54 -12.42
CA ASP A 20 -1.20 9.12 -13.63
C ASP A 20 0.24 9.64 -13.41
N SER A 21 0.62 9.93 -12.16
CA SER A 21 1.97 10.31 -11.80
C SER A 21 2.39 9.69 -10.47
N VAL A 22 3.63 9.22 -10.43
CA VAL A 22 4.21 8.50 -9.30
C VAL A 22 5.62 9.03 -9.05
N GLN A 23 5.91 9.35 -7.80
CA GLN A 23 7.28 9.59 -7.35
C GLN A 23 7.91 8.26 -6.95
N GLU A 24 9.08 7.94 -7.49
CA GLU A 24 9.81 6.74 -7.08
C GLU A 24 10.80 7.04 -5.96
N LEU A 25 10.87 6.13 -4.99
CA LEU A 25 11.89 6.07 -3.95
C LEU A 25 12.58 4.70 -4.03
N GLN A 26 13.89 4.72 -4.21
CA GLN A 26 14.70 3.50 -4.23
C GLN A 26 14.94 3.03 -2.79
N VAL A 27 14.77 1.74 -2.56
CA VAL A 27 15.10 1.06 -1.31
C VAL A 27 16.09 -0.07 -1.60
N SER A 28 16.92 -0.40 -0.61
CA SER A 28 17.93 -1.46 -0.76
C SER A 28 17.34 -2.87 -0.73
N ARG A 29 16.20 -3.05 -0.05
CA ARG A 29 15.45 -4.31 0.00
C ARG A 29 13.95 -4.03 -0.07
N LEU A 30 13.26 -4.80 -0.90
CA LEU A 30 11.79 -4.81 -0.96
C LEU A 30 11.32 -6.23 -1.24
N ASP A 31 10.55 -6.79 -0.32
CA ASP A 31 9.88 -8.07 -0.48
C ASP A 31 8.36 -7.87 -0.38
N THR A 32 7.60 -8.60 -1.19
CA THR A 32 6.14 -8.62 -1.08
C THR A 32 5.64 -10.04 -1.00
N PHE A 33 4.80 -10.33 -0.01
CA PHE A 33 4.27 -11.66 0.24
C PHE A 33 2.82 -11.57 0.75
N ASN A 34 2.11 -12.70 0.78
CA ASN A 34 0.78 -12.75 1.36
C ASN A 34 0.86 -13.35 2.77
N VAL A 35 0.27 -12.67 3.75
CA VAL A 35 0.15 -13.16 5.13
C VAL A 35 -1.33 -13.15 5.49
N GLU A 36 -1.95 -14.32 5.59
CA GLU A 36 -3.36 -14.46 6.03
C GLU A 36 -4.36 -13.57 5.25
N GLY A 37 -4.11 -13.36 3.95
CA GLY A 37 -4.96 -12.50 3.11
C GLY A 37 -4.59 -11.00 3.14
N MET A 38 -3.54 -10.62 3.88
CA MET A 38 -2.94 -9.28 3.88
C MET A 38 -1.70 -9.23 2.98
N LEU A 39 -1.36 -8.02 2.53
CA LEU A 39 -0.10 -7.75 1.84
C LEU A 39 1.03 -7.56 2.88
N GLY A 40 2.00 -8.47 2.91
CA GLY A 40 3.26 -8.28 3.61
C GLY A 40 4.24 -7.45 2.78
N ILE A 41 4.84 -6.44 3.40
CA ILE A 41 5.89 -5.57 2.83
C ILE A 41 7.15 -5.74 3.69
N GLY A 42 8.16 -6.39 3.13
CA GLY A 42 9.47 -6.59 3.76
C GLY A 42 10.47 -5.52 3.31
N LEU A 43 11.23 -4.96 4.25
CA LEU A 43 12.22 -3.89 4.01
C LEU A 43 13.46 -4.09 4.88
N ALA A 44 14.59 -3.48 4.50
CA ALA A 44 15.73 -3.38 5.40
C ALA A 44 15.49 -2.31 6.48
N VAL A 45 16.08 -2.48 7.68
CA VAL A 45 16.06 -1.43 8.74
C VAL A 45 16.49 -0.06 8.20
N SER A 46 17.49 -0.02 7.32
CA SER A 46 18.00 1.21 6.72
C SER A 46 17.00 1.91 5.78
N ASP A 47 15.98 1.21 5.28
CA ASP A 47 14.98 1.73 4.33
C ASP A 47 13.67 2.16 5.02
N VAL A 48 13.57 2.01 6.35
CA VAL A 48 12.40 2.47 7.11
C VAL A 48 12.13 3.97 6.92
N PRO A 49 13.13 4.87 6.91
CA PRO A 49 12.88 6.29 6.64
C PRO A 49 12.21 6.55 5.28
N GLU A 50 12.58 5.80 4.25
CA GLU A 50 12.01 5.88 2.90
C GLU A 50 10.57 5.38 2.87
N LEU A 51 10.25 4.30 3.59
CA LEU A 51 8.88 3.84 3.79
C LEU A 51 8.02 4.92 4.47
N LEU A 52 8.49 5.45 5.60
CA LEU A 52 7.77 6.48 6.35
C LEU A 52 7.57 7.74 5.51
N ARG A 53 8.58 8.14 4.73
CA ARG A 53 8.48 9.23 3.76
C ARG A 53 7.44 8.93 2.68
N ALA A 54 7.45 7.74 2.10
CA ALA A 54 6.50 7.35 1.06
C ALA A 54 5.04 7.41 1.55
N VAL A 55 4.79 6.84 2.72
CA VAL A 55 3.47 6.81 3.35
C VAL A 55 3.01 8.21 3.76
N SER A 56 3.90 9.03 4.33
CA SER A 56 3.58 10.42 4.71
C SER A 56 3.19 11.26 3.49
N LEU A 57 3.98 11.18 2.41
CA LEU A 57 3.67 11.85 1.15
C LEU A 57 2.34 11.35 0.58
N ALA A 58 2.14 10.03 0.51
CA ALA A 58 0.89 9.43 0.04
C ALA A 58 -0.34 9.88 0.84
N GLY A 59 -0.24 10.00 2.16
CA GLY A 59 -1.31 10.51 3.02
C GLY A 59 -1.70 11.97 2.72
N SER A 60 -0.82 12.73 2.06
CA SER A 60 -1.04 14.14 1.68
C SER A 60 -1.46 14.37 0.22
N GLY A 61 -1.45 13.33 -0.63
CA GLY A 61 -1.93 13.42 -2.01
C GLY A 61 -1.02 12.76 -3.05
N PRO A 62 0.29 13.06 -3.12
CA PRO A 62 1.19 12.47 -4.11
C PRO A 62 1.26 10.95 -4.02
N SER A 63 1.18 10.24 -5.15
CA SER A 63 1.43 8.79 -5.15
C SER A 63 2.93 8.51 -5.14
N VAL A 64 3.37 7.60 -4.28
CA VAL A 64 4.79 7.28 -4.10
C VAL A 64 5.01 5.78 -4.23
N ARG A 65 6.03 5.39 -4.99
CA ARG A 65 6.38 3.99 -5.25
C ARG A 65 7.74 3.65 -4.68
N LEU A 66 7.77 2.63 -3.83
CA LEU A 66 9.00 1.96 -3.44
C LEU A 66 9.41 1.00 -4.54
N VAL A 67 10.67 1.08 -4.94
CA VAL A 67 11.27 0.26 -5.98
C VAL A 67 12.59 -0.32 -5.50
N CYS A 68 12.84 -1.57 -5.85
CA CYS A 68 14.10 -2.27 -5.64
C CYS A 68 14.34 -3.18 -6.84
N ALA A 69 15.60 -3.30 -7.26
CA ALA A 69 15.96 -4.15 -8.40
C ALA A 69 15.54 -5.61 -8.14
N GLY A 70 14.80 -6.20 -9.08
CA GLY A 70 14.31 -7.58 -8.99
C GLY A 70 13.10 -7.81 -8.07
N ALA A 71 12.63 -6.77 -7.37
CA ALA A 71 11.45 -6.83 -6.52
C ALA A 71 10.20 -6.34 -7.23
N ARG A 72 9.02 -6.78 -6.75
CA ARG A 72 7.75 -6.20 -7.17
C ARG A 72 7.55 -4.83 -6.50
N PRO A 73 7.28 -3.75 -7.25
CA PRO A 73 7.07 -2.43 -6.66
C PRO A 73 5.84 -2.37 -5.75
N VAL A 74 5.89 -1.45 -4.79
CA VAL A 74 4.75 -1.09 -3.93
C VAL A 74 4.47 0.40 -4.07
N THR A 75 3.30 0.74 -4.59
CA THR A 75 2.84 2.11 -4.80
C THR A 75 1.81 2.48 -3.74
N PHE A 76 2.12 3.45 -2.91
CA PHE A 76 1.18 4.08 -1.99
C PHE A 76 0.39 5.16 -2.72
N VAL A 77 -0.93 5.02 -2.74
CA VAL A 77 -1.85 5.88 -3.48
C VAL A 77 -2.77 6.57 -2.50
N PHE A 78 -2.88 7.89 -2.60
CA PHE A 78 -3.81 8.64 -1.75
C PHE A 78 -5.24 8.15 -1.95
N SER A 79 -5.93 7.88 -0.85
CA SER A 79 -7.34 7.52 -0.84
C SER A 79 -8.12 8.34 0.18
N ARG A 80 -9.36 8.67 -0.18
CA ARG A 80 -10.37 9.22 0.73
C ARG A 80 -11.30 8.15 1.31
N ASP A 81 -11.20 6.91 0.82
CA ASP A 81 -12.05 5.80 1.23
C ASP A 81 -11.20 4.76 1.96
N SER A 82 -11.33 4.72 3.29
CA SER A 82 -10.61 3.77 4.16
C SER A 82 -11.02 2.31 3.96
N ARG A 83 -12.04 2.03 3.13
CA ARG A 83 -12.47 0.66 2.80
C ARG A 83 -11.77 0.09 1.57
N GLN A 84 -10.96 0.90 0.87
CA GLN A 84 -10.14 0.37 -0.20
C GLN A 84 -9.06 -0.53 0.39
N VAL A 85 -8.79 -1.63 -0.29
CA VAL A 85 -7.78 -2.62 0.10
C VAL A 85 -6.65 -2.65 -0.94
N PRO A 86 -5.46 -3.14 -0.57
CA PRO A 86 -4.37 -3.33 -1.50
C PRO A 86 -4.80 -4.16 -2.72
N ALA A 87 -4.37 -3.73 -3.89
CA ALA A 87 -4.65 -4.40 -5.14
C ALA A 87 -3.36 -4.68 -5.89
N LEU A 88 -3.27 -5.84 -6.53
CA LEU A 88 -2.14 -6.19 -7.39
C LEU A 88 -2.47 -5.82 -8.83
N ASP A 89 -1.74 -4.84 -9.37
CA ASP A 89 -1.72 -4.56 -10.79
C ASP A 89 -0.62 -5.42 -11.48
N PRO A 90 -0.92 -6.09 -12.61
CA PRO A 90 0.05 -6.93 -13.31
C PRO A 90 1.30 -6.17 -13.79
N ASN A 91 1.15 -4.90 -14.15
CA ASN A 91 2.20 -4.07 -14.75
C ASN A 91 2.88 -3.18 -13.72
N GLU A 92 2.11 -2.63 -12.77
CA GLU A 92 2.57 -1.58 -11.85
C GLU A 92 2.93 -2.11 -10.45
N GLY A 93 2.64 -3.37 -10.16
CA GLY A 93 2.88 -3.98 -8.85
C GLY A 93 1.74 -3.75 -7.87
N TRP A 94 2.06 -3.67 -6.58
CA TRP A 94 1.04 -3.46 -5.55
C TRP A 94 0.62 -2.00 -5.50
N LEU A 95 -0.68 -1.75 -5.41
CA LEU A 95 -1.28 -0.46 -5.14
C LEU A 95 -1.89 -0.50 -3.73
N VAL A 96 -1.38 0.33 -2.83
CA VAL A 96 -1.76 0.38 -1.41
C VAL A 96 -2.49 1.69 -1.13
N PRO A 97 -3.76 1.66 -0.71
CA PRO A 97 -4.53 2.88 -0.45
C PRO A 97 -4.10 3.47 0.89
N VAL A 98 -3.74 4.75 0.88
CA VAL A 98 -3.31 5.47 2.07
C VAL A 98 -4.21 6.68 2.29
N THR A 99 -4.89 6.71 3.43
CA THR A 99 -5.56 7.91 3.94
C THR A 99 -4.58 8.72 4.80
N ALA A 100 -4.88 9.99 5.08
CA ALA A 100 -4.07 10.79 6.01
C ALA A 100 -3.95 10.12 7.40
N GLY A 101 -5.06 9.58 7.94
CA GLY A 101 -5.05 8.90 9.24
C GLY A 101 -4.24 7.60 9.24
N ASN A 102 -4.27 6.85 8.13
CA ASN A 102 -3.45 5.65 7.96
C ASN A 102 -1.96 5.99 7.93
N ALA A 103 -1.61 7.11 7.28
CA ALA A 103 -0.22 7.56 7.24
C ALA A 103 0.31 7.96 8.62
N GLU A 104 -0.51 8.69 9.41
CA GLU A 104 -0.18 9.03 10.79
C GLU A 104 -0.06 7.78 11.68
N LEU A 105 -0.95 6.80 11.50
CA LEU A 105 -0.90 5.53 12.23
C LEU A 105 0.40 4.78 11.96
N ILE A 106 0.81 4.67 10.69
CA ILE A 106 2.06 4.01 10.32
C ILE A 106 3.26 4.75 10.92
N ALA A 107 3.30 6.07 10.77
CA ALA A 107 4.37 6.90 11.30
C ALA A 107 4.48 6.85 12.83
N GLY A 108 3.37 6.62 13.53
CA GLY A 108 3.34 6.47 14.99
C GLY A 108 3.64 5.05 15.49
N ARG A 109 3.66 4.03 14.62
CA ARG A 109 3.86 2.62 15.01
C ARG A 109 5.19 2.04 14.53
N VAL A 110 5.56 2.27 13.28
CA VAL A 110 6.75 1.67 12.67
C VAL A 110 7.99 2.44 13.11
N THR A 111 8.92 1.74 13.71
CA THR A 111 10.19 2.28 14.23
C THR A 111 11.37 1.78 13.39
N VAL A 112 12.52 2.45 13.52
CA VAL A 112 13.76 2.09 12.81
C VAL A 112 14.48 0.97 13.58
N GLU A 113 13.83 -0.18 13.70
CA GLU A 113 14.36 -1.39 14.32
C GLU A 113 13.81 -2.64 13.62
N ALA A 114 14.47 -3.78 13.82
CA ALA A 114 14.01 -5.04 13.23
C ALA A 114 12.82 -5.57 14.03
N ASP A 115 11.64 -5.55 13.42
CA ASP A 115 10.38 -6.02 13.99
C ASP A 115 9.32 -6.21 12.89
N SER A 116 8.11 -6.59 13.28
CA SER A 116 6.95 -6.70 12.41
C SER A 116 5.75 -5.97 13.00
N TRP A 117 5.02 -5.25 12.13
CA TRP A 117 3.81 -4.52 12.50
C TRP A 117 2.66 -4.92 11.58
N GLU A 118 1.58 -5.39 12.19
CA GLU A 118 0.31 -5.55 11.49
C GLU A 118 -0.46 -4.23 11.47
N ILE A 119 -1.04 -3.93 10.32
CA ILE A 119 -1.86 -2.74 10.11
C ILE A 119 -3.17 -3.18 9.46
N PRO A 120 -4.08 -3.79 10.24
CA PRO A 120 -5.32 -4.39 9.72
C PRO A 120 -6.20 -3.39 8.97
N GLU A 121 -6.15 -2.11 9.36
CA GLU A 121 -6.92 -1.02 8.73
C GLU A 121 -6.55 -0.79 7.26
N LEU A 122 -5.35 -1.20 6.85
CA LEU A 122 -4.90 -1.16 5.45
C LEU A 122 -4.81 -2.56 4.84
N GLY A 123 -5.06 -3.63 5.60
CA GLY A 123 -4.82 -5.00 5.15
C GLY A 123 -3.35 -5.25 4.76
N ILE A 124 -2.41 -4.64 5.49
CA ILE A 124 -0.97 -4.83 5.28
C ILE A 124 -0.27 -5.28 6.56
N GLY A 125 0.84 -6.00 6.39
CA GLY A 125 1.87 -6.21 7.40
C GLY A 125 3.19 -5.61 6.93
N ILE A 126 3.94 -4.99 7.83
CA ILE A 126 5.28 -4.45 7.55
C ILE A 126 6.27 -5.29 8.33
N VAL A 127 7.29 -5.81 7.65
CA VAL A 127 8.37 -6.60 8.26
C VAL A 127 9.69 -5.89 7.97
N VAL A 128 10.47 -5.64 9.01
CA VAL A 128 11.76 -4.96 8.92
C VAL A 128 12.84 -5.90 9.45
N GLU A 129 13.87 -6.13 8.63
CA GLU A 129 14.98 -7.06 8.90
C GLU A 129 16.35 -6.46 8.60
#